data_AF-X1I6A6-F1
#
_entry.id   AF-X1I6A6-F1
#
_cell.length_a   1.000
_cell.length_b   1.000
_cell.length_c   1.000
_cell.angle_alpha   90.00
_cell.angle_beta   90.00
_cell.angle_gamma   90.00
#
_symmetry.space_group_name_H-M   'P 1'
#
loop_
_entity.id
_entity.type
_entity.pdbx_description
1 polymer ?
#
loop_
_entity_poly.entity_id
_entity_poly.type
_entity_poly.pdbx_seq_one_letter_code
_entity_poly.pdbx_strand_id
1 'polypeptide(L)'
;DKKGQVELGTGKDCIINIETFESKVLSRKPIDFANLETLSMVMLDYDFDREVFNMDEVFYAEDLKKNDYKVHFDKDKTKGQIMIIYLDIFGNEKREVKVLSDFKVERKK
;
A
#
# COMPACT_ATOMS: atom_id res chain seq x y z
N ASP A 1 -5.71 6.01 36.05
CA ASP A 1 -6.38 5.79 34.75
C ASP A 1 -5.38 5.32 33.70
N LYS A 2 -5.52 4.09 33.19
CA LYS A 2 -4.77 3.56 32.03
C LYS A 2 -5.80 3.01 31.05
N LYS A 3 -6.33 3.86 30.17
CA LYS A 3 -7.12 3.43 29.01
C LYS A 3 -6.20 3.43 27.79
N GLY A 4 -5.93 2.23 27.31
CA GLY A 4 -5.18 1.96 26.08
C GLY A 4 -5.35 0.49 25.75
N GLN A 5 -6.61 0.02 25.70
CA GLN A 5 -6.93 -1.23 25.04
C GLN A 5 -6.86 -0.96 23.54
N VAL A 6 -5.84 -1.50 22.88
CA VAL A 6 -5.86 -1.69 21.43
C VAL A 6 -6.20 -3.15 21.24
N GLU A 7 -7.40 -3.39 20.71
CA GLU A 7 -7.97 -4.72 20.55
C GLU A 7 -7.17 -5.57 19.55
N LEU A 8 -7.16 -6.87 19.82
CA LEU A 8 -6.57 -7.94 19.01
C LEU A 8 -7.01 -7.84 17.53
N GLY A 9 -6.03 -7.73 16.62
CA GLY A 9 -6.26 -7.97 15.19
C GLY A 9 -6.76 -9.41 14.95
N THR A 10 -8.00 -9.54 14.50
CA THR A 10 -8.69 -10.81 14.29
C THR A 10 -8.48 -11.32 12.86
N GLY A 11 -7.37 -12.00 12.57
CA GLY A 11 -7.24 -13.03 11.52
C GLY A 11 -7.69 -12.77 10.06
N LYS A 12 -7.99 -11.52 9.67
CA LYS A 12 -8.58 -11.17 8.36
C LYS A 12 -7.78 -10.13 7.55
N ASP A 13 -6.67 -9.66 8.09
CA ASP A 13 -5.89 -8.61 7.46
C ASP A 13 -4.99 -9.18 6.36
N CYS A 14 -5.04 -8.55 5.18
CA CYS A 14 -4.02 -8.65 4.15
C CYS A 14 -2.99 -7.54 4.36
N ILE A 15 -1.73 -7.83 4.02
CA ILE A 15 -0.61 -6.90 4.18
C ILE A 15 0.10 -6.73 2.84
N ILE A 16 0.29 -5.48 2.41
CA ILE A 16 1.23 -5.12 1.36
C ILE A 16 2.49 -4.59 2.06
N ASN A 17 3.61 -5.31 1.90
CA ASN A 17 4.91 -4.90 2.41
C ASN A 17 5.70 -4.18 1.30
N ILE A 18 5.99 -2.89 1.48
CA ILE A 18 6.72 -2.09 0.49
C ILE A 18 8.21 -2.12 0.86
N GLU A 19 8.93 -3.11 0.35
CA GLU A 19 10.35 -3.30 0.65
C GLU A 19 11.24 -2.33 -0.13
N THR A 20 10.88 -2.09 -1.40
CA THR A 20 11.62 -1.22 -2.30
C THR A 20 10.66 -0.32 -3.09
N PHE A 21 11.05 0.94 -3.24
CA PHE A 21 10.38 1.95 -4.02
C PHE A 21 11.43 2.95 -4.51
N GLU A 22 11.61 3.06 -5.82
CA GLU A 22 12.61 3.95 -6.42
C GLU A 22 11.94 4.82 -7.49
N SER A 23 12.17 6.13 -7.41
CA SER A 23 11.57 7.10 -8.32
C SER A 23 12.47 7.39 -9.51
N LYS A 24 11.88 7.45 -10.71
CA LYS A 24 12.57 7.85 -11.93
C LYS A 24 12.25 9.30 -12.26
N VAL A 25 13.23 10.18 -12.14
CA VAL A 25 13.08 11.60 -12.44
C VAL A 25 13.89 11.95 -13.69
N LEU A 26 13.24 12.58 -14.68
CA LEU A 26 13.91 13.16 -15.84
C LEU A 26 14.56 14.50 -15.46
N SER A 27 15.72 14.42 -14.80
CA SER A 27 16.50 15.59 -14.41
C SER A 27 17.78 15.73 -15.24
N ARG A 28 18.23 16.98 -15.46
CA ARG A 28 19.53 17.28 -16.10
C ARG A 28 20.72 16.90 -15.22
N LYS A 29 20.51 16.68 -13.92
CA LYS A 29 21.52 16.19 -12.96
C LYS A 29 20.99 14.92 -12.30
N PRO A 30 21.82 13.88 -12.10
CA PRO A 30 21.46 12.75 -11.26
C PRO A 30 21.11 13.27 -9.87
N ILE A 31 19.93 12.91 -9.38
CA ILE A 31 19.53 13.11 -7.99
C ILE A 31 19.28 11.70 -7.47
N ASP A 32 20.09 11.28 -6.51
CA ASP A 32 19.92 9.99 -5.86
C ASP A 32 19.01 10.20 -4.64
N PHE A 33 17.99 9.35 -4.54
CA PHE A 33 17.08 9.28 -3.39
C PHE A 33 17.27 7.95 -2.69
N ALA A 34 17.16 7.94 -1.37
CA ALA A 34 17.24 6.72 -0.58
C ALA A 34 15.91 5.95 -0.64
N ASN A 35 15.80 4.89 -1.44
CA ASN A 35 14.65 3.97 -1.49
C ASN A 35 13.28 4.68 -1.25
N LEU A 36 12.57 4.29 -0.18
CA LEU A 36 11.24 4.76 0.20
C LEU A 36 11.11 6.27 0.50
N GLU A 37 12.21 7.04 0.47
CA GLU A 37 12.22 8.51 0.67
C GLU A 37 11.21 9.24 -0.22
N THR A 38 11.01 8.76 -1.44
CA THR A 38 10.16 9.42 -2.43
C THR A 38 8.73 8.91 -2.48
N LEU A 39 8.39 7.86 -1.74
CA LEU A 39 7.02 7.36 -1.65
C LEU A 39 6.14 8.48 -1.07
N SER A 40 5.03 8.80 -1.75
CA SER A 40 4.07 9.80 -1.28
C SER A 40 2.84 9.14 -0.67
N MET A 41 2.20 8.23 -1.41
CA MET A 41 1.00 7.54 -0.95
C MET A 41 0.78 6.22 -1.69
N VAL A 42 -0.05 5.37 -1.09
CA VAL A 42 -0.62 4.17 -1.71
C VAL A 42 -2.12 4.29 -1.71
N MET A 43 -2.75 4.08 -2.86
CA MET A 43 -4.20 4.11 -3.03
C MET A 43 -4.72 2.73 -3.41
N LEU A 44 -5.85 2.34 -2.83
CA LEU A 44 -6.52 1.08 -3.07
C LEU A 44 -7.91 1.29 -3.67
N ASP A 45 -8.27 0.41 -4.61
CA ASP A 45 -9.61 0.19 -5.15
C ASP A 45 -9.88 -1.31 -5.03
N TYR A 46 -10.78 -1.68 -4.11
CA TYR A 46 -11.02 -3.05 -3.68
C TYR A 46 -11.89 -3.87 -4.63
N ASP A 47 -12.59 -3.24 -5.57
CA ASP A 47 -13.48 -3.91 -6.53
C ASP A 47 -13.25 -3.49 -7.98
N PHE A 48 -12.01 -3.10 -8.29
CA PHE A 48 -11.55 -2.69 -9.61
C PHE A 48 -12.01 -3.63 -10.72
N ASP A 49 -12.72 -3.09 -11.71
CA ASP A 49 -13.32 -3.82 -12.82
C ASP A 49 -12.44 -3.89 -14.09
N ARG A 50 -11.24 -3.31 -14.05
CA ARG A 50 -10.31 -3.08 -15.18
C ARG A 50 -10.66 -1.93 -16.12
N GLU A 51 -11.66 -1.12 -15.77
CA GLU A 51 -12.06 0.03 -16.57
C GLU A 51 -11.70 1.33 -15.86
N VAL A 52 -12.27 1.56 -14.67
CA VAL A 52 -12.15 2.83 -13.95
C VAL A 52 -11.62 2.59 -12.55
N PHE A 53 -10.62 3.38 -12.15
CA PHE A 53 -10.12 3.37 -10.78
C PHE A 53 -11.06 4.17 -9.88
N ASN A 54 -11.72 3.48 -8.95
CA ASN A 54 -12.58 4.06 -7.93
C ASN A 54 -11.89 3.97 -6.58
N MET A 55 -11.33 5.10 -6.12
CA MET A 55 -10.54 5.13 -4.89
C MET A 55 -11.41 4.81 -3.66
N ASP A 56 -11.08 3.74 -2.95
CA ASP A 56 -11.71 3.37 -1.68
C ASP A 56 -10.89 3.85 -0.47
N GLU A 57 -9.57 3.74 -0.54
CA GLU A 57 -8.69 4.00 0.60
C GLU A 57 -7.33 4.59 0.17
N VAL A 58 -6.77 5.44 1.03
CA VAL A 58 -5.47 6.08 0.81
C VAL A 58 -4.60 5.95 2.05
N PHE A 59 -3.33 5.63 1.83
CA PHE A 59 -2.32 5.47 2.87
C PHE A 59 -1.14 6.42 2.55
N TYR A 60 -0.96 7.45 3.37
CA TYR A 60 0.12 8.41 3.20
C TYR A 60 1.45 7.84 3.72
N ALA A 61 2.56 8.18 3.05
CA ALA A 61 3.88 7.67 3.40
C ALA A 61 4.30 8.02 4.85
N GLU A 62 3.91 9.19 5.36
CA GLU A 62 4.19 9.60 6.75
C GLU A 62 3.57 8.65 7.78
N ASP A 63 2.41 8.08 7.50
CA ASP A 63 1.76 7.10 8.36
C ASP A 63 2.31 5.70 8.13
N LEU A 64 2.57 5.33 6.88
CA LEU A 64 3.21 4.06 6.53
C LEU A 64 4.60 3.91 7.15
N LYS A 65 5.38 5.00 7.22
CA LYS A 65 6.70 5.03 7.85
C LYS A 65 6.66 4.67 9.35
N LYS A 66 5.54 4.95 10.03
CA LYS A 66 5.35 4.59 11.45
C LYS A 66 5.05 3.10 11.64
N ASN A 67 4.67 2.40 10.57
CA ASN A 67 4.31 0.98 10.56
C ASN A 67 5.15 0.17 9.54
N ASP A 68 6.45 0.47 9.45
CA ASP A 68 7.41 -0.24 8.59
C ASP A 68 6.99 -0.36 7.12
N TYR A 69 6.30 0.65 6.59
CA TYR A 69 5.79 0.69 5.22
C TYR A 69 4.86 -0.47 4.85
N LYS A 70 4.01 -0.86 5.81
CA LYS A 70 2.98 -1.88 5.63
C LYS A 70 1.59 -1.27 5.50
N VAL A 71 0.94 -1.56 4.38
CA VAL A 71 -0.49 -1.28 4.19
C VAL A 71 -1.27 -2.48 4.69
N HIS A 72 -2.11 -2.27 5.70
CA HIS A 72 -3.03 -3.27 6.22
C HIS A 72 -4.43 -2.99 5.69
N PHE A 73 -5.10 -4.01 5.16
CA PHE A 73 -6.48 -3.89 4.74
C PHE A 73 -7.25 -5.18 5.02
N ASP A 74 -8.57 -5.05 5.19
CA ASP A 74 -9.45 -6.19 5.39
C ASP A 74 -9.68 -6.90 4.05
N LYS A 75 -9.30 -8.19 3.99
CA LYS A 75 -9.47 -9.01 2.79
C LYS A 75 -10.94 -9.13 2.35
N ASP A 76 -11.88 -8.99 3.28
CA ASP A 76 -13.32 -9.12 3.01
C ASP A 76 -13.84 -7.90 2.20
N LYS A 77 -13.08 -6.80 2.14
CA LYS A 77 -13.37 -5.66 1.24
C LYS A 77 -13.09 -6.00 -0.22
N THR A 78 -12.14 -6.87 -0.52
CA THR A 78 -11.74 -7.19 -1.90
C THR A 78 -12.77 -8.06 -2.61
N LYS A 79 -13.38 -7.52 -3.68
CA LYS A 79 -14.36 -8.25 -4.49
C LYS A 79 -13.74 -8.64 -5.83
N GLY A 80 -13.04 -9.77 -5.84
CA GLY A 80 -12.39 -10.31 -7.04
C GLY A 80 -10.94 -9.83 -7.17
N GLN A 81 -10.74 -8.60 -7.66
CA GLN A 81 -9.41 -8.01 -7.82
C GLN A 81 -9.34 -6.61 -7.21
N ILE A 82 -8.14 -6.24 -6.78
CA ILE A 82 -7.80 -4.94 -6.18
C ILE A 82 -6.81 -4.23 -7.11
N MET A 83 -7.01 -2.94 -7.36
CA MET A 83 -5.98 -2.07 -7.92
C MET A 83 -5.23 -1.36 -6.79
N ILE A 84 -3.91 -1.42 -6.87
CA ILE A 84 -2.99 -0.75 -5.95
C ILE A 84 -2.20 0.26 -6.76
N ILE A 85 -2.25 1.52 -6.38
CA ILE A 85 -1.45 2.58 -7.00
C ILE A 85 -0.46 3.11 -5.98
N TYR A 86 0.82 3.07 -6.33
CA TYR A 86 1.89 3.71 -5.57
C TYR A 86 2.26 5.00 -6.28
N LEU A 87 2.25 6.10 -5.55
CA LEU A 87 2.54 7.43 -6.07
C LEU A 87 3.79 7.98 -5.39
N ASP A 88 4.71 8.56 -6.16
CA ASP A 88 5.84 9.31 -5.63
C ASP A 88 5.54 10.82 -5.49
N ILE A 89 6.45 11.55 -4.84
CA ILE A 89 6.35 13.01 -4.67
C ILE A 89 6.45 13.82 -5.99
N PHE A 90 6.84 13.17 -7.09
CA PHE A 90 6.95 13.78 -8.43
C PHE A 90 5.71 13.53 -9.29
N GLY A 91 4.76 12.73 -8.81
CA GLY A 91 3.56 12.34 -9.54
C GLY A 91 3.76 11.14 -10.46
N ASN A 92 4.87 10.39 -10.36
CA ASN A 92 4.99 9.12 -11.05
C ASN A 92 4.13 8.06 -10.35
N GLU A 93 3.44 7.27 -11.16
CA GLU A 93 2.56 6.21 -10.69
C GLU A 93 3.10 4.83 -11.07
N LYS A 94 3.06 3.90 -10.12
CA LYS A 94 3.12 2.47 -10.39
C LYS A 94 1.76 1.86 -10.05
N ARG A 95 1.17 1.13 -11.00
CA ARG A 95 -0.12 0.44 -10.82
C ARG A 95 0.07 -1.06 -10.82
N GLU A 96 -0.61 -1.73 -9.90
CA GLU A 96 -0.67 -3.19 -9.82
C GLU A 96 -2.11 -3.63 -9.67
N VAL A 97 -2.49 -4.69 -10.37
CA VAL A 97 -3.79 -5.38 -10.17
C VAL A 97 -3.49 -6.72 -9.55
N LYS A 98 -4.11 -7.02 -8.41
CA LYS A 98 -3.91 -8.26 -7.65
C LYS A 98 -5.25 -8.92 -7.35
N VAL A 99 -5.22 -10.21 -7.06
CA VAL A 99 -6.34 -10.96 -6.49
C VAL A 99 -5.95 -11.47 -5.10
N LEU A 100 -6.93 -11.86 -4.27
CA LEU A 100 -6.64 -12.34 -2.91
C LEU A 100 -5.63 -13.50 -2.85
N SER A 101 -5.57 -14.35 -3.88
CA SER A 101 -4.59 -15.44 -3.96
C SER A 101 -3.14 -14.99 -4.19
N ASP A 102 -2.92 -13.73 -4.60
CA ASP A 102 -1.57 -13.16 -4.73
C ASP A 102 -0.97 -12.79 -3.35
N PHE A 103 -1.82 -12.67 -2.32
CA PHE A 103 -1.40 -12.37 -0.96
C PHE A 103 -1.09 -13.67 -0.23
N LYS A 104 0.13 -13.78 0.30
CA LYS A 104 0.53 -14.95 1.10
C LYS A 104 -0.20 -14.92 2.44
N VAL A 105 -0.85 -16.03 2.78
CA VAL A 105 -1.40 -16.22 4.13
C VAL A 105 -0.25 -16.62 5.05
N GLU A 106 0.20 -15.71 5.92
CA GLU A 106 1.04 -16.11 7.05
C GLU A 106 0.19 -16.93 8.02
N ARG A 107 0.34 -18.26 7.97
CA ARG A 107 -0.17 -19.13 9.03
C ARG A 107 0.73 -18.91 10.25
N LYS A 108 0.22 -18.22 11.27
CA LYS A 108 0.86 -18.22 12.60
C LYS A 108 1.05 -19.68 13.04
N LYS A 109 2.31 -20.07 13.27
CA LYS A 109 2.65 -21.34 13.92
C LYS A 109 2.32 -21.27 15.41
#